data_AF-E2AVM7-F1
#
_entry.id   AF-E2AVM7-F1
#
_cell.length_a   1.000
_cell.length_b   1.000
_cell.length_c   1.000
_cell.angle_alpha   90.00
_cell.angle_beta   90.00
_cell.angle_gamma   90.00
#
_symmetry.space_group_name_H-M   'P 1'
#
loop_
_entity.id
_entity.type
_entity.pdbx_description
1 polymer ?
#
loop_
_entity_poly.entity_id
_entity_poly.type
_entity_poly.pdbx_seq_one_letter_code
_entity_poly.pdbx_strand_id
1 'polypeptide(L)'
;SRTILITFKGQILPNYICLYMIRHLVAPFIAKTSLCFKCYRFGHIGAQCKGRARCIDCGEARHGGEETCPRRGYTPVCINCGRPHRTTDFSCPEYSLQRRIRELSAYENIPLAEA
;
A
#
# COMPACT_ATOMS: atom_id res chain seq x y z
N SER A 1 -6.45 -11.91 14.97
CA SER A 1 -6.65 -12.52 13.63
C SER A 1 -6.34 -14.01 13.73
N ARG A 2 -7.16 -14.89 13.15
CA ARG A 2 -6.93 -16.36 13.09
C ARG A 2 -6.56 -16.80 11.67
N THR A 3 -5.61 -16.12 11.06
CA THR A 3 -5.13 -16.38 9.69
C THR A 3 -3.65 -16.67 9.73
N ILE A 4 -3.20 -17.61 8.92
CA ILE A 4 -1.78 -17.96 8.77
C ILE A 4 -1.36 -17.69 7.32
N LEU A 5 -0.12 -17.23 7.14
CA LEU A 5 0.49 -17.09 5.83
C LEU A 5 1.31 -18.34 5.55
N ILE A 6 1.01 -19.02 4.44
CA ILE A 6 1.71 -20.22 4.00
C ILE A 6 2.28 -19.92 2.61
N THR A 7 3.55 -20.28 2.40
CA THR A 7 4.21 -20.20 1.10
C THR A 7 4.28 -21.58 0.48
N PHE A 8 3.79 -21.73 -0.74
CA PHE A 8 3.84 -22.97 -1.50
C PHE A 8 4.98 -22.94 -2.51
N LYS A 9 5.63 -24.07 -2.73
CA LYS A 9 6.56 -24.24 -3.84
C LYS A 9 5.75 -24.54 -5.11
N GLY A 10 5.60 -23.55 -5.99
CA GLY A 10 4.90 -23.69 -7.27
C GLY A 10 4.22 -22.39 -7.72
N GLN A 11 3.66 -22.39 -8.93
CA GLN A 11 2.94 -21.26 -9.52
C GLN A 11 1.41 -21.37 -9.40
N ILE A 12 0.90 -22.49 -8.92
CA ILE A 12 -0.54 -22.73 -8.80
C ILE A 12 -0.86 -22.93 -7.32
N LEU A 13 -1.78 -22.13 -6.80
CA LEU A 13 -2.26 -22.28 -5.43
C LEU A 13 -3.25 -23.45 -5.36
N PRO A 14 -3.09 -24.38 -4.40
CA PRO A 14 -4.10 -25.40 -4.17
C PRO A 14 -5.36 -24.74 -3.61
N ASN A 15 -6.55 -25.16 -4.03
CA ASN A 15 -7.81 -24.60 -3.52
C ASN A 15 -7.99 -24.86 -2.01
N TYR A 16 -7.38 -25.93 -1.48
CA TYR A 16 -7.51 -26.35 -0.09
C TYR A 16 -6.20 -26.92 0.46
N ILE A 17 -6.03 -26.83 1.76
CA ILE A 17 -5.01 -27.56 2.53
C ILE A 17 -5.66 -28.29 3.70
N CYS A 18 -5.03 -29.37 4.16
CA CYS A 18 -5.43 -30.07 5.37
C CYS A 18 -4.42 -29.79 6.49
N LEU A 19 -4.89 -29.23 7.59
CA LEU A 19 -4.10 -29.02 8.81
C LEU A 19 -4.83 -29.74 9.95
N TYR A 20 -4.13 -30.62 10.67
CA TYR A 20 -4.72 -31.41 11.76
C TYR A 20 -6.02 -32.14 11.35
N MET A 21 -6.04 -32.74 10.15
CA MET A 21 -7.20 -33.42 9.57
C MET A 21 -8.41 -32.52 9.26
N ILE A 22 -8.26 -31.19 9.33
CA ILE A 22 -9.29 -30.22 8.97
C ILE A 22 -8.94 -29.56 7.65
N ARG A 23 -9.93 -29.50 6.73
CA ARG A 23 -9.80 -28.87 5.42
C ARG A 23 -10.01 -27.36 5.52
N HIS A 24 -9.06 -26.57 5.02
CA HIS A 24 -9.12 -25.12 4.98
C HIS A 24 -9.07 -24.63 3.53
N LEU A 25 -9.89 -23.64 3.20
CA LEU A 25 -9.82 -22.92 1.94
C LEU A 25 -8.53 -22.08 1.90
N VAL A 26 -7.83 -22.13 0.77
CA VAL A 26 -6.68 -21.25 0.51
C VAL A 26 -7.17 -20.06 -0.31
N ALA A 27 -6.74 -18.87 0.08
CA ALA A 27 -6.92 -17.65 -0.69
C ALA A 27 -5.54 -17.02 -0.98
N PRO A 28 -5.35 -16.36 -2.13
CA PRO A 28 -4.13 -15.62 -2.40
C PRO A 28 -3.86 -14.55 -1.33
N PHE A 29 -2.59 -14.37 -0.99
CA PHE A 29 -2.18 -13.31 -0.08
C PHE A 29 -2.09 -11.98 -0.83
N ILE A 30 -2.98 -11.05 -0.50
CA ILE A 30 -2.95 -9.69 -1.04
C ILE A 30 -2.05 -8.84 -0.14
N ALA A 31 -0.88 -8.45 -0.64
CA ALA A 31 0.01 -7.55 0.07
C ALA A 31 -0.66 -6.19 0.32
N LYS A 32 -0.37 -5.56 1.47
CA LYS A 32 -0.88 -4.22 1.75
C LYS A 32 -0.29 -3.20 0.77
N THR A 33 -1.09 -2.19 0.41
CA THR A 33 -0.61 -1.04 -0.34
C THR A 33 0.49 -0.33 0.44
N SER A 34 1.70 -0.34 -0.11
CA SER A 34 2.86 0.28 0.51
C SER A 34 2.79 1.80 0.34
N LEU A 35 2.81 2.52 1.47
CA LEU A 35 2.94 3.97 1.51
C LEU A 35 4.30 4.32 2.10
N CYS A 36 5.07 5.13 1.37
CA CYS A 36 6.36 5.58 1.84
C CYS A 36 6.20 6.77 2.81
N PHE A 37 6.49 6.59 4.10
CA PHE A 37 6.41 7.70 5.07
C PHE A 37 7.54 8.76 4.96
N LYS A 38 8.41 8.65 3.95
CA LYS A 38 9.43 9.67 3.63
C LYS A 38 8.94 10.63 2.54
N CYS A 39 8.46 10.10 1.42
CA CYS A 39 8.01 10.90 0.27
C CYS A 39 6.50 10.88 0.05
N TYR A 40 5.76 10.11 0.85
CA TYR A 40 4.30 9.90 0.80
C TYR A 40 3.78 9.40 -0.55
N ARG A 41 4.61 8.73 -1.35
CA ARG A 41 4.18 8.04 -2.57
C ARG A 41 3.85 6.58 -2.30
N PHE A 42 2.91 6.03 -3.06
CA PHE A 42 2.63 4.61 -3.04
C PHE A 42 3.73 3.78 -3.72
N GLY A 43 3.76 2.47 -3.45
CA GLY A 43 4.59 1.50 -4.16
C GLY A 43 5.86 1.07 -3.42
N HIS A 44 6.32 1.81 -2.42
CA HIS A 44 7.53 1.46 -1.66
C HIS A 44 7.43 1.90 -0.20
N ILE A 45 8.30 1.34 0.64
CA ILE A 45 8.45 1.76 2.04
C ILE A 45 9.60 2.76 2.20
N GLY A 46 9.67 3.44 3.35
CA GLY A 46 10.71 4.44 3.63
C GLY A 46 12.13 3.94 3.44
N ALA A 47 12.41 2.67 3.81
CA ALA A 47 13.72 2.05 3.67
C ALA A 47 14.20 1.92 2.20
N GLN A 48 13.27 1.85 1.24
CA GLN A 48 13.57 1.74 -0.19
C GLN A 48 13.50 3.10 -0.92
N CYS A 49 13.23 4.18 -0.18
CA CYS A 49 12.95 5.47 -0.77
C CYS A 49 14.22 6.20 -1.21
N LYS A 50 14.41 6.30 -2.53
CA LYS A 50 15.46 7.10 -3.19
C LYS A 50 15.08 8.59 -3.35
N GLY A 51 13.86 8.96 -2.97
CA GLY A 51 13.35 10.33 -3.11
C GLY A 51 13.72 11.25 -1.95
N ARG A 52 13.50 12.55 -2.16
CA ARG A 52 13.57 13.58 -1.10
C ARG A 52 12.39 13.45 -0.14
N ALA A 53 12.62 13.78 1.12
CA ALA A 53 11.55 13.79 2.11
C ALA A 53 10.56 14.93 1.82
N ARG A 54 9.26 14.66 2.02
CA ARG A 54 8.18 15.62 1.76
C ARG A 54 7.36 15.85 3.02
N CYS A 55 6.64 16.98 3.08
CA CYS A 55 5.62 17.24 4.08
C CYS A 55 4.30 16.53 3.68
N ILE A 56 3.62 15.92 4.64
CA ILE A 56 2.34 15.24 4.40
C ILE A 56 1.20 16.21 4.08
N ASP A 57 1.23 17.41 4.66
CA ASP A 57 0.13 18.37 4.54
C ASP A 57 0.23 19.20 3.26
N CYS A 58 1.42 19.69 2.90
CA CYS A 58 1.61 20.55 1.72
C CYS A 58 2.23 19.86 0.50
N GLY A 59 2.82 18.67 0.66
CA GLY A 59 3.46 17.93 -0.43
C GLY A 59 4.85 18.43 -0.86
N GLU A 60 5.29 19.58 -0.32
CA GLU A 60 6.59 20.19 -0.60
C GLU A 60 7.73 19.51 0.17
N ALA A 61 8.98 19.98 -0.02
CA ALA A 61 10.16 19.48 0.70
C ALA A 61 9.93 19.45 2.22
N ARG A 62 10.44 18.44 2.93
CA ARG A 62 10.23 18.31 4.38
C ARG A 62 10.71 19.55 5.15
N HIS A 63 9.88 20.01 6.06
CA HIS A 63 10.14 21.16 6.95
C HIS A 63 10.59 20.62 8.32
N GLY A 64 11.13 21.47 9.20
CA GLY A 64 11.66 21.09 10.51
C GLY A 64 10.70 20.26 11.40
N GLY A 65 9.39 20.36 11.13
CA GLY A 65 8.32 19.48 11.63
C GLY A 65 6.96 19.79 10.98
N GLU A 66 5.91 19.02 11.30
CA GLU A 66 4.52 19.30 10.86
C GLU A 66 4.05 20.69 11.34
N GLU A 67 4.49 21.10 12.53
CA GLU A 67 4.16 22.40 13.14
C GLU A 67 4.66 23.61 12.34
N THR A 68 5.69 23.41 11.51
CA THR A 68 6.30 24.47 10.68
C THR A 68 5.77 24.51 9.25
N CYS A 69 4.73 23.73 8.94
CA CYS A 69 4.16 23.74 7.59
C CYS A 69 3.43 25.08 7.31
N PRO A 70 3.78 25.82 6.25
CA PRO A 70 3.11 27.08 5.92
C PRO A 70 1.64 26.90 5.50
N ARG A 71 1.23 25.68 5.13
CA ARG A 71 -0.18 25.34 4.85
C ARG A 71 -0.87 24.67 6.04
N ARG A 72 -0.33 24.76 7.25
CA ARG A 72 -0.98 24.25 8.46
C ARG A 72 -2.34 24.93 8.64
N GLY A 73 -3.39 24.14 8.83
CA GLY A 73 -4.78 24.62 8.96
C GLY A 73 -5.56 24.71 7.64
N TYR A 74 -4.91 24.55 6.49
CA TYR A 74 -5.61 24.40 5.21
C TYR A 74 -5.92 22.93 4.92
N THR A 75 -6.89 22.68 4.05
CA THR A 75 -7.19 21.33 3.59
C THR A 75 -5.98 20.75 2.86
N PRO A 76 -5.42 19.62 3.32
CA PRO A 76 -4.25 19.01 2.69
C PRO A 76 -4.61 18.52 1.29
N VAL A 77 -3.60 18.50 0.40
CA VAL A 77 -3.75 18.01 -0.97
C VAL A 77 -2.96 16.71 -1.11
N CYS A 78 -3.62 15.65 -1.56
CA CYS A 78 -2.99 14.35 -1.71
C CYS A 78 -1.92 14.40 -2.80
N ILE A 79 -0.71 13.95 -2.45
CA ILE A 79 0.46 13.97 -3.36
C ILE A 79 0.27 13.01 -4.56
N ASN A 80 -0.57 11.99 -4.39
CA ASN A 80 -0.74 10.94 -5.39
C ASN A 80 -1.92 11.18 -6.34
N CYS A 81 -3.00 11.84 -5.90
CA CYS A 81 -4.18 12.10 -6.74
C CYS A 81 -4.58 13.58 -6.88
N GLY A 82 -3.92 14.50 -6.16
CA GLY A 82 -4.18 15.94 -6.23
C GLY A 82 -5.49 16.42 -5.61
N ARG A 83 -6.26 15.54 -4.94
CA ARG A 83 -7.55 15.88 -4.32
C ARG A 83 -7.41 16.42 -2.89
N PRO A 84 -8.40 17.18 -2.37
CA PRO A 84 -8.33 17.83 -1.05
C PRO A 84 -8.57 16.85 0.10
N HIS A 85 -7.60 15.97 0.34
CA HIS A 85 -7.56 15.06 1.48
C HIS A 85 -6.10 14.69 1.79
N ARG A 86 -5.88 14.07 2.96
CA ARG A 86 -4.55 13.57 3.34
C ARG A 86 -4.14 12.37 2.49
N THR A 87 -2.85 12.22 2.25
CA THR A 87 -2.32 11.08 1.48
C THR A 87 -2.57 9.71 2.15
N THR A 88 -2.78 9.71 3.47
CA THR A 88 -3.11 8.50 4.26
C THR A 88 -4.60 8.15 4.25
N ASP A 89 -5.43 8.93 3.57
CA ASP A 89 -6.87 8.72 3.52
C ASP A 89 -7.24 7.51 2.62
N PHE A 90 -8.04 6.60 3.15
CA PHE A 90 -8.51 5.41 2.43
C PHE A 90 -9.54 5.73 1.34
N SER A 91 -10.15 6.91 1.36
CA SER A 91 -11.03 7.40 0.29
C SER A 91 -10.27 7.84 -0.97
N CYS A 92 -8.93 7.86 -0.92
CA CYS A 92 -8.11 8.23 -2.06
C CYS A 92 -8.36 7.29 -3.25
N PRO A 93 -8.67 7.83 -4.45
CA PRO A 93 -8.85 7.01 -5.65
C PRO A 93 -7.56 6.27 -6.04
N GLU A 94 -6.39 6.89 -5.84
CA GLU A 94 -5.11 6.24 -6.11
C GLU A 94 -4.84 5.10 -5.11
N TYR A 95 -5.21 5.25 -3.83
CA TYR A 95 -5.11 4.15 -2.87
C TYR A 95 -5.96 2.94 -3.32
N SER A 96 -7.19 3.22 -3.77
CA SER A 96 -8.11 2.19 -4.29
C SER A 96 -7.54 1.49 -5.53
N LEU A 97 -6.95 2.25 -6.46
CA LEU A 97 -6.28 1.70 -7.64
C LEU A 97 -5.09 0.80 -7.25
N GLN A 98 -4.21 1.29 -6.38
CA GLN A 98 -3.04 0.56 -5.90
C GLN A 98 -3.41 -0.72 -5.15
N ARG A 99 -4.54 -0.73 -4.44
CA ARG A 99 -5.10 -1.92 -3.81
C ARG A 99 -5.57 -2.92 -4.86
N ARG A 100 -6.28 -2.46 -5.89
CA ARG A 100 -6.78 -3.31 -6.99
C ARG A 100 -5.67 -3.94 -7.81
N ILE A 101 -4.58 -3.21 -8.09
CA ILE A 101 -3.39 -3.74 -8.78
C ILE A 101 -2.77 -4.90 -7.98
N ARG A 102 -2.68 -4.76 -6.65
CA ARG A 102 -2.17 -5.83 -5.77
C ARG A 102 -3.12 -7.02 -5.68
N GLU A 103 -4.42 -6.77 -5.69
CA GLU A 103 -5.42 -7.83 -5.78
C GLU A 103 -5.25 -8.62 -7.09
N LEU A 104 -5.16 -7.93 -8.23
CA LEU A 104 -4.95 -8.57 -9.54
C LEU A 104 -3.65 -9.38 -9.58
N SER A 105 -2.54 -8.80 -9.14
CA SER A 105 -1.24 -9.50 -9.05
C SER A 105 -1.31 -10.77 -8.21
N ALA A 106 -2.06 -10.75 -7.10
CA ALA A 106 -2.22 -11.92 -6.23
C ALA A 106 -3.12 -13.01 -6.85
N TYR A 107 -4.20 -12.63 -7.53
CA TYR A 107 -5.15 -13.59 -8.13
C TYR A 107 -4.64 -14.19 -9.43
N GLU A 108 -4.00 -13.39 -10.29
CA GLU A 108 -3.46 -13.84 -11.59
C GLU A 108 -2.05 -14.43 -11.47
N ASN A 109 -1.44 -14.36 -10.28
CA ASN A 109 -0.07 -14.80 -10.01
C ASN A 109 0.97 -14.21 -10.97
N ILE A 110 0.86 -12.90 -11.21
CA ILE A 110 1.79 -12.11 -12.04
C ILE A 110 2.60 -11.13 -11.19
N PRO A 111 3.81 -10.74 -11.63
CA PRO A 111 4.58 -9.71 -10.95
C PRO A 111 3.79 -8.39 -10.81
N LEU A 112 4.00 -7.66 -9.71
CA LEU A 112 3.29 -6.39 -9.46
C LEU A 112 3.47 -5.34 -10.59
N ALA A 113 4.57 -5.42 -11.34
CA ALA A 113 4.84 -4.52 -12.45
C ALA A 113 4.01 -4.82 -13.72
N GLU A 114 3.40 -6.01 -13.80
CA GLU A 114 2.61 -6.49 -14.93
C GLU A 114 1.10 -6.49 -14.67
N ALA A 115 0.68 -6.16 -13.44
CA ALA A 115 -0.71 -6.01 -13.03
C ALA A 115 -1.24 -4.60 -13.29
#